data_AF-A0ABC8ADY3-F1
#
_entry.id   AF-A0ABC8ADY3-F1
#
_cell.length_a   1.000
_cell.length_b   1.000
_cell.length_c   1.000
_cell.angle_alpha   90.00
_cell.angle_beta   90.00
_cell.angle_gamma   90.00
#
_symmetry.space_group_name_H-M   'P 1'
#
loop_
_entity.id
_entity.type
_entity.pdbx_description
1 polymer ?
#
loop_
_entity_poly.entity_id
_entity_poly.type
_entity_poly.pdbx_seq_one_letter_code
_entity_poly.pdbx_strand_id
1 'polypeptide(L)'
;MSGIDLSTYGGRLLDLGVAGQVIDLNTSRLCNYKNQGQRPIDFGLFVARGPKDATCKAPDGADAAILGISVRHVTMVADAAGEVRYAPHAMVPVLEIGRIWVICEDGCRPDDPVLIRIAGTGALGAARSAAIASETIPYPQALWDSTTAPGALGVIRILN
;
A
#
# COMPACT_ATOMS: atom_id res chain seq x y z
N MET A 1 8.13 5.41 15.81
CA MET A 1 8.57 4.01 15.71
C MET A 1 7.33 3.13 15.67
N SER A 2 6.91 2.71 14.48
CA SER A 2 5.76 1.81 14.28
C SER A 2 6.24 0.44 13.78
N GLY A 3 7.25 -0.11 14.46
CA GLY A 3 7.67 -1.49 14.27
C GLY A 3 6.83 -2.41 15.15
N ILE A 4 6.54 -3.62 14.67
CA ILE A 4 5.91 -4.66 15.48
C ILE A 4 6.88 -5.03 16.60
N ASP A 5 6.49 -4.79 17.85
CA ASP A 5 7.22 -5.26 19.02
C ASP A 5 6.87 -6.73 19.27
N LEU A 6 7.84 -7.62 19.04
CA LEU A 6 7.72 -9.07 19.26
C LEU A 6 8.18 -9.50 20.67
N SER A 7 8.58 -8.55 21.52
CA SER A 7 9.13 -8.83 22.86
C SER A 7 8.07 -8.99 23.95
N THR A 8 6.81 -8.67 23.66
CA THR A 8 5.69 -8.79 24.62
C THR A 8 4.76 -9.96 24.28
N TYR A 9 4.64 -10.90 25.22
CA TYR A 9 3.68 -12.00 25.14
C TYR A 9 2.25 -11.46 25.32
N GLY A 10 1.39 -11.63 24.32
CA GLY A 10 -0.05 -11.37 24.47
C GLY A 10 -0.55 -9.99 24.04
N GLY A 11 0.19 -9.24 23.23
CA GLY A 11 -0.41 -8.14 22.46
C GLY A 11 -1.37 -8.72 21.41
N ARG A 12 -2.58 -8.17 21.27
CA ARG A 12 -3.54 -8.47 20.21
C ARG A 12 -3.00 -8.06 18.83
N LEU A 13 -1.87 -8.65 18.40
CA LEU A 13 -1.19 -8.37 17.13
C LEU A 13 -2.06 -8.78 15.92
N LEU A 14 -3.05 -9.66 16.13
CA LEU A 14 -4.08 -9.98 15.14
C LEU A 14 -5.17 -8.90 15.04
N ASP A 15 -5.39 -8.10 16.08
CA ASP A 15 -6.39 -7.01 16.05
C ASP A 15 -5.79 -5.66 15.65
N LEU A 16 -4.46 -5.52 15.70
CA LEU A 16 -3.71 -4.37 15.21
C LEU A 16 -2.92 -4.82 13.97
N GLY A 17 -3.55 -4.78 12.79
CA GLY A 17 -2.88 -5.13 11.54
C GLY A 17 -1.67 -4.25 11.23
N VAL A 18 -0.95 -4.53 10.15
CA VAL A 18 0.17 -3.69 9.67
C VAL A 18 0.06 -3.36 8.19
N ALA A 19 0.60 -2.21 7.79
CA ALA A 19 0.59 -1.79 6.39
C ALA A 19 1.19 -2.88 5.47
N GLY A 20 0.45 -3.20 4.41
CA GLY A 20 0.76 -4.26 3.45
C GLY A 20 0.28 -5.66 3.85
N GLN A 21 -0.32 -5.85 5.03
CA GLN A 21 -0.86 -7.15 5.44
C GLN A 21 -2.18 -7.45 4.73
N VAL A 22 -2.24 -8.58 4.03
CA VAL A 22 -3.48 -9.12 3.46
C VAL A 22 -4.37 -9.63 4.59
N ILE A 23 -5.65 -9.24 4.57
CA ILE A 23 -6.62 -9.52 5.64
C ILE A 23 -7.29 -10.88 5.47
N ASP A 24 -7.56 -11.28 4.22
CA ASP A 24 -8.28 -12.50 3.89
C ASP A 24 -7.67 -13.12 2.62
N LEU A 25 -7.55 -14.44 2.63
CA LEU A 25 -7.02 -15.24 1.52
C LEU A 25 -8.12 -15.85 0.63
N ASN A 26 -9.41 -15.67 0.95
CA ASN A 26 -10.52 -16.28 0.22
C ASN A 26 -10.56 -15.86 -1.26
N THR A 27 -10.68 -14.56 -1.53
CA THR A 27 -10.59 -14.01 -2.90
C THR A 27 -9.45 -13.01 -2.94
N SER A 28 -8.27 -13.48 -3.33
CA SER A 28 -7.10 -12.64 -3.51
C SER A 28 -6.39 -12.95 -4.83
N ARG A 29 -6.04 -11.90 -5.57
CA ARG A 29 -5.14 -12.00 -6.72
C ARG A 29 -3.85 -11.30 -6.35
N LEU A 30 -2.79 -12.09 -6.19
CA LEU A 30 -1.46 -11.60 -5.85
C LEU A 30 -0.49 -11.90 -6.99
N CYS A 31 0.14 -10.86 -7.51
CA CYS A 31 1.10 -10.98 -8.62
C CYS A 31 2.42 -10.31 -8.25
N ASN A 32 3.52 -10.93 -8.66
CA ASN A 32 4.86 -10.41 -8.41
C ASN A 32 5.34 -9.56 -9.59
N TYR A 33 5.79 -8.35 -9.29
CA TYR A 33 6.33 -7.41 -10.27
C TYR A 33 7.72 -6.95 -9.87
N LYS A 34 8.61 -6.73 -10.84
CA LYS A 34 9.93 -6.16 -10.56
C LYS A 34 9.85 -4.64 -10.41
N ASN A 35 10.36 -4.09 -9.31
CA ASN A 35 10.46 -2.65 -9.11
C ASN A 35 11.46 -2.06 -10.12
N GLN A 36 10.99 -1.41 -11.17
CA GLN A 36 11.86 -0.76 -12.15
C GLN A 36 12.14 0.72 -11.81
N GLY A 37 11.53 1.23 -10.75
CA GLY A 37 11.81 2.58 -10.25
C GLY A 37 13.21 2.70 -9.68
N GLN A 38 13.69 3.95 -9.62
CA GLN A 38 14.93 4.31 -8.91
C GLN A 38 14.72 4.46 -7.40
N ARG A 39 13.47 4.36 -6.94
CA ARG A 39 13.07 4.53 -5.55
C ARG A 39 12.64 3.18 -4.95
N PRO A 40 12.91 2.94 -3.66
CA PRO A 40 12.34 1.80 -2.97
C PRO A 40 10.81 1.96 -2.84
N ILE A 41 10.13 0.83 -2.64
CA ILE A 41 8.68 0.78 -2.43
C ILE A 41 8.43 0.24 -1.01
N ASP A 42 7.75 1.04 -0.19
CA ASP A 42 7.32 0.63 1.15
C ASP A 42 6.05 -0.22 1.07
N PHE A 43 5.75 -0.94 2.15
CA PHE A 43 4.57 -1.81 2.22
C PHE A 43 3.26 -1.03 2.33
N GLY A 44 2.18 -1.55 1.73
CA GLY A 44 0.86 -0.94 1.80
C GLY A 44 0.70 0.30 0.92
N LEU A 45 1.63 0.55 0.00
CA LEU A 45 1.52 1.61 -1.00
C LEU A 45 0.98 1.08 -2.33
N PHE A 46 0.16 1.87 -2.99
CA PHE A 46 -0.24 1.64 -4.37
C PHE A 46 0.96 1.70 -5.31
N VAL A 47 0.98 0.80 -6.29
CA VAL A 47 2.02 0.75 -7.33
C VAL A 47 1.40 0.82 -8.71
N ALA A 48 2.11 1.47 -9.62
CA ALA A 48 1.75 1.58 -11.03
C ALA A 48 2.56 0.63 -11.89
N ARG A 49 2.03 0.32 -13.07
CA ARG A 49 2.71 -0.45 -14.11
C ARG A 49 3.98 0.29 -14.56
N GLY A 50 5.09 -0.45 -14.61
CA GLY A 50 6.33 0.03 -15.18
C GLY A 50 6.33 -0.07 -16.71
N PRO A 51 7.31 0.54 -17.40
CA PRO A 51 7.38 0.57 -18.86
C PRO A 51 7.74 -0.76 -19.51
N LYS A 52 8.13 -1.79 -18.73
CA LYS A 52 8.46 -3.13 -19.22
C LYS A 52 7.49 -4.18 -18.69
N ASP A 53 7.46 -5.33 -19.36
CA ASP A 53 6.65 -6.46 -18.94
C ASP A 53 6.99 -6.91 -17.51
N ALA A 54 5.94 -7.23 -16.74
CA ALA A 54 6.04 -7.66 -15.35
C ALA A 54 6.86 -6.70 -14.44
N THR A 55 6.80 -5.39 -14.71
CA THR A 55 7.42 -4.36 -13.86
C THR A 55 6.41 -3.45 -13.19
N CYS A 56 6.80 -2.90 -12.04
CA CYS A 56 6.07 -1.88 -11.30
C CYS A 56 6.97 -0.69 -10.94
N LYS A 57 6.34 0.43 -10.59
CA LYS A 57 6.98 1.63 -10.04
C LYS A 57 6.00 2.34 -9.08
N ALA A 58 6.51 3.30 -8.30
CA ALA A 58 5.64 4.23 -7.59
C ALA A 58 4.83 5.07 -8.61
N PRO A 59 3.54 5.38 -8.34
CA PRO A 59 2.73 6.18 -9.25
C PRO A 59 3.16 7.65 -9.17
N ASP A 60 3.67 8.19 -10.28
CA ASP A 60 4.32 9.51 -10.34
C ASP A 60 3.69 10.45 -11.39
N GLY A 61 2.40 10.27 -11.70
CA GLY A 61 1.67 11.12 -12.64
C GLY A 61 0.19 10.76 -12.75
N ALA A 62 -0.59 11.64 -13.39
CA ALA A 62 -2.04 11.48 -13.54
C ALA A 62 -2.42 10.26 -14.39
N ASP A 63 -1.57 9.88 -15.34
CA ASP A 63 -1.78 8.75 -16.25
C ASP A 63 -1.21 7.43 -15.68
N ALA A 64 -0.91 7.38 -14.38
CA ALA A 64 -0.35 6.19 -13.75
C ALA A 64 -1.35 5.02 -13.80
N ALA A 65 -1.02 3.98 -14.57
CA ALA A 65 -1.80 2.75 -14.65
C ALA A 65 -1.59 1.91 -13.38
N ILE A 66 -2.48 2.05 -12.40
CA ILE A 66 -2.39 1.37 -11.11
C ILE A 66 -2.59 -0.14 -11.26
N LEU A 67 -1.71 -0.92 -10.61
CA LEU A 67 -1.79 -2.38 -10.56
C LEU A 67 -2.52 -2.87 -9.30
N GLY A 68 -2.27 -2.22 -8.17
CA GLY A 68 -2.74 -2.68 -6.87
C GLY A 68 -1.86 -2.15 -5.74
N ILE A 69 -1.88 -2.85 -4.60
CA ILE A 69 -1.19 -2.43 -3.37
C ILE A 69 -0.04 -3.39 -3.05
N SER A 70 1.14 -2.86 -2.72
CA SER A 70 2.31 -3.64 -2.30
C SER A 70 2.05 -4.40 -0.99
N VAL A 71 2.38 -5.68 -0.98
CA VAL A 71 2.16 -6.58 0.15
C VAL A 71 3.39 -6.65 1.04
N ARG A 72 3.18 -6.77 2.34
CA ARG A 72 4.25 -6.94 3.32
C ARG A 72 4.86 -8.33 3.22
N HIS A 73 6.18 -8.39 3.09
CA HIS A 73 6.91 -9.65 3.16
C HIS A 73 7.21 -10.01 4.63
N VAL A 74 6.72 -11.15 5.09
CA VAL A 74 6.73 -11.55 6.52
C VAL A 74 8.13 -11.71 7.11
N THR A 75 9.11 -12.12 6.32
CA THR A 75 10.50 -12.38 6.77
C THR A 75 11.52 -11.43 6.16
N MET A 76 11.07 -10.31 5.55
CA MET A 76 12.01 -9.36 4.96
C MET A 76 12.82 -8.67 6.06
N VAL A 77 14.14 -8.65 5.88
CA VAL A 77 15.08 -8.00 6.79
C VAL A 77 15.23 -6.52 6.44
N ALA A 78 15.61 -5.73 7.44
CA ALA A 78 15.93 -4.33 7.24
C ALA A 78 17.19 -4.15 6.37
N ASP A 79 17.24 -3.04 5.65
CA ASP A 79 18.45 -2.58 4.96
C ASP A 79 19.48 -1.99 5.94
N ALA A 80 20.60 -1.50 5.40
CA ALA A 80 21.67 -0.90 6.21
C ALA A 80 21.24 0.38 6.96
N ALA A 81 20.13 1.02 6.55
CA ALA A 81 19.56 2.17 7.23
C ALA A 81 18.53 1.77 8.31
N GLY A 82 18.28 0.46 8.50
CA GLY A 82 17.31 -0.05 9.46
C GLY A 82 15.88 -0.10 8.91
N GLU A 83 15.71 0.03 7.60
CA GLU A 83 14.40 0.18 6.97
C GLU A 83 13.95 -1.11 6.28
N VAL A 84 12.69 -1.50 6.48
CA VAL A 84 12.13 -2.72 5.87
C VAL A 84 11.24 -2.34 4.69
N ARG A 85 11.78 -2.44 3.48
CA ARG A 85 11.13 -2.02 2.23
C ARG A 85 11.68 -2.77 1.02
N TYR A 86 10.95 -2.74 -0.10
CA TYR A 86 11.44 -3.31 -1.36
C TYR A 86 12.44 -2.36 -2.01
N ALA A 87 13.70 -2.78 -2.07
CA ALA A 87 14.76 -2.04 -2.76
C ALA A 87 14.44 -1.81 -4.25
N PRO A 88 15.07 -0.81 -4.90
CA PRO A 88 15.07 -0.73 -6.36
C PRO A 88 15.45 -2.07 -6.98
N HIS A 89 14.75 -2.46 -8.05
CA HIS A 89 14.98 -3.72 -8.78
C HIS A 89 14.64 -5.02 -8.04
N ALA A 90 14.14 -4.95 -6.81
CA ALA A 90 13.58 -6.09 -6.09
C ALA A 90 12.23 -6.53 -6.68
N MET A 91 11.84 -7.79 -6.41
CA MET A 91 10.49 -8.26 -6.67
C MET A 91 9.55 -7.73 -5.59
N VAL A 92 8.38 -7.27 -6.02
CA VAL A 92 7.32 -6.68 -5.21
C VAL A 92 6.05 -7.51 -5.42
N PRO A 93 5.57 -8.23 -4.39
CA PRO A 93 4.23 -8.81 -4.41
C PRO A 93 3.19 -7.68 -4.33
N VAL A 94 2.22 -7.73 -5.23
CA VAL A 94 1.14 -6.74 -5.37
C VAL A 94 -0.19 -7.45 -5.25
N LEU A 95 -1.04 -6.97 -4.36
CA LEU A 95 -2.43 -7.38 -4.25
C LEU A 95 -3.25 -6.58 -5.25
N GLU A 96 -3.80 -7.27 -6.26
CA GLU A 96 -4.64 -6.69 -7.31
C GLU A 96 -6.13 -6.77 -6.92
N ILE A 97 -6.53 -7.81 -6.19
CA ILE A 97 -7.91 -8.01 -5.70
C ILE A 97 -7.85 -8.52 -4.27
N GLY A 98 -8.71 -8.03 -3.39
CA GLY A 98 -8.83 -8.50 -2.01
C GLY A 98 -8.85 -7.38 -0.98
N ARG A 99 -8.58 -7.73 0.29
CA ARG A 99 -8.56 -6.79 1.41
C ARG A 99 -7.16 -6.66 2.00
N ILE A 100 -6.74 -5.43 2.26
CA ILE A 100 -5.38 -5.12 2.73
C ILE A 100 -5.38 -3.94 3.69
N TRP A 101 -4.50 -4.03 4.69
CA TRP A 101 -4.20 -2.94 5.60
C TRP A 101 -3.28 -1.90 4.95
N VAL A 102 -3.66 -0.64 5.03
CA VAL A 102 -2.89 0.51 4.53
C VAL A 102 -2.98 1.68 5.52
N ILE A 103 -2.05 2.63 5.43
CA ILE A 103 -2.16 3.89 6.18
C ILE A 103 -3.00 4.86 5.35
N CYS A 104 -4.01 5.47 5.96
CA CYS A 104 -4.77 6.56 5.35
C CYS A 104 -4.14 7.91 5.74
N GLU A 105 -3.70 8.73 4.78
CA GLU A 105 -3.04 9.99 5.12
C GLU A 105 -3.96 11.01 5.79
N ASP A 106 -5.23 11.06 5.39
CA ASP A 106 -6.22 12.05 5.81
C ASP A 106 -7.35 11.49 6.69
N GLY A 107 -7.29 10.19 7.01
CA GLY A 107 -8.36 9.48 7.69
C GLY A 107 -9.48 9.11 6.73
N CYS A 108 -10.29 8.13 7.11
CA CYS A 108 -11.35 7.60 6.26
C CYS A 108 -12.51 7.05 7.08
N ARG A 109 -13.61 6.77 6.40
CA ARG A 109 -14.80 6.06 6.85
C ARG A 109 -15.12 4.92 5.88
N PRO A 110 -15.92 3.93 6.29
CA PRO A 110 -16.43 2.92 5.38
C PRO A 110 -17.13 3.56 4.17
N ASP A 111 -16.91 2.96 3.00
CA ASP A 111 -17.40 3.37 1.69
C ASP A 111 -16.87 4.72 1.16
N ASP A 112 -15.92 5.35 1.86
CA ASP A 112 -15.18 6.49 1.29
C ASP A 112 -14.43 6.06 0.01
N PRO A 113 -14.32 6.96 -0.98
CA PRO A 113 -13.54 6.69 -2.17
C PRO A 113 -12.06 6.52 -1.82
N VAL A 114 -11.36 5.69 -2.59
CA VAL A 114 -9.91 5.54 -2.49
C VAL A 114 -9.24 6.45 -3.50
N LEU A 115 -8.38 7.33 -3.01
CA LEU A 115 -7.50 8.16 -3.82
C LEU A 115 -6.04 7.83 -3.56
N ILE A 116 -5.21 8.02 -4.58
CA ILE A 116 -3.80 7.63 -4.60
C ILE A 116 -2.94 8.87 -4.77
N ARG A 117 -1.96 9.07 -3.88
CA ARG A 117 -0.97 10.13 -4.00
C ARG A 117 -0.03 9.88 -5.19
N ILE A 118 0.04 10.84 -6.11
CA ILE A 118 0.90 10.83 -7.30
C ILE A 118 1.90 11.99 -7.34
N ALA A 119 1.72 13.00 -6.47
CA ALA A 119 2.65 14.12 -6.32
C ALA A 119 2.51 14.76 -4.92
N GLY A 120 3.26 15.83 -4.69
CA GLY A 120 3.17 16.65 -3.48
C GLY A 120 3.84 16.05 -2.25
N THR A 121 3.30 16.36 -1.07
CA THR A 121 3.88 15.98 0.22
C THR A 121 3.31 14.64 0.69
N GLY A 122 4.18 13.64 0.86
CA GLY A 122 3.80 12.29 1.29
C GLY A 122 4.49 11.22 0.44
N ALA A 123 4.24 9.95 0.75
CA ALA A 123 4.76 8.86 -0.06
C ALA A 123 3.93 8.71 -1.35
N LEU A 124 4.59 8.58 -2.49
CA LEU A 124 3.90 8.22 -3.73
C LEU A 124 3.25 6.85 -3.56
N GLY A 125 2.00 6.72 -3.99
CA GLY A 125 1.18 5.54 -3.77
C GLY A 125 0.48 5.51 -2.41
N ALA A 126 0.62 6.52 -1.55
CA ALA A 126 -0.12 6.58 -0.30
C ALA A 126 -1.64 6.68 -0.55
N ALA A 127 -2.41 6.02 0.32
CA ALA A 127 -3.86 5.98 0.23
C ALA A 127 -4.50 7.16 0.96
N ARG A 128 -5.57 7.69 0.36
CA ARG A 128 -6.34 8.84 0.85
C ARG A 128 -7.83 8.63 0.66
N SER A 129 -8.64 9.39 1.41
CA SER A 129 -10.09 9.47 1.23
C SER A 129 -10.54 10.77 0.55
N ALA A 130 -9.71 11.82 0.58
CA ALA A 130 -10.01 13.11 -0.03
C ALA A 130 -8.97 13.51 -1.09
N ALA A 131 -9.46 14.22 -2.11
CA ALA A 131 -8.66 14.69 -3.23
C ALA A 131 -7.80 15.89 -2.85
N ILE A 132 -6.60 15.93 -3.41
CA ILE A 132 -5.75 17.12 -3.50
C ILE A 132 -5.51 17.37 -4.99
N ALA A 133 -5.85 18.58 -5.44
CA ALA A 133 -5.73 18.96 -6.84
C ALA A 133 -4.31 18.70 -7.36
N SER A 134 -4.20 18.03 -8.51
CA SER A 134 -2.94 17.67 -9.17
C SER A 134 -1.99 16.75 -8.37
N GLU A 135 -2.36 16.32 -7.16
CA GLU A 135 -1.55 15.44 -6.31
C GLU A 135 -2.16 14.05 -6.12
N THR A 136 -3.45 13.89 -6.43
CA THR A 136 -4.16 12.62 -6.24
C THR A 136 -4.96 12.21 -7.46
N ILE A 137 -5.03 10.91 -7.72
CA ILE A 137 -5.96 10.31 -8.68
C ILE A 137 -6.94 9.37 -7.98
N PRO A 138 -8.20 9.27 -8.44
CA PRO A 138 -9.16 8.32 -7.91
C PRO A 138 -8.81 6.89 -8.36
N TYR A 139 -9.10 5.92 -7.50
CA TYR A 139 -9.01 4.50 -7.82
C TYR A 139 -10.38 3.84 -7.61
N PRO A 140 -11.27 3.91 -8.62
CA PRO A 140 -12.69 3.58 -8.46
C PRO A 140 -12.96 2.10 -8.20
N GLN A 141 -11.98 1.22 -8.44
CA GLN A 141 -12.08 -0.21 -8.19
C GLN A 141 -11.77 -0.59 -6.73
N ALA A 142 -11.66 0.37 -5.81
CA ALA A 142 -11.53 0.11 -4.38
C ALA A 142 -12.33 1.08 -3.51
N LEU A 143 -12.67 0.62 -2.31
CA LEU A 143 -13.34 1.38 -1.26
C LEU A 143 -12.65 1.16 0.08
N TRP A 144 -12.78 2.15 0.97
CA TRP A 144 -12.42 1.96 2.38
C TRP A 144 -13.46 1.08 3.08
N ASP A 145 -13.00 0.09 3.84
CA ASP A 145 -13.86 -0.87 4.57
C ASP A 145 -13.91 -0.57 6.08
N SER A 146 -13.18 0.47 6.54
CA SER A 146 -12.99 0.80 7.95
C SER A 146 -12.91 2.30 8.22
N THR A 147 -13.23 2.71 9.45
CA THR A 147 -12.95 4.08 9.93
C THR A 147 -11.53 4.18 10.48
N THR A 148 -10.79 5.23 10.12
CA THR A 148 -9.48 5.53 10.72
C THR A 148 -9.18 7.02 10.81
N ALA A 149 -8.30 7.40 11.73
CA ALA A 149 -7.81 8.76 11.88
C ALA A 149 -6.69 9.06 10.85
N PRO A 150 -6.35 10.34 10.59
CA PRO A 150 -5.21 10.69 9.76
C PRO A 150 -3.91 10.02 10.23
N GLY A 151 -3.19 9.40 9.30
CA GLY A 151 -1.94 8.69 9.57
C GLY A 151 -2.11 7.33 10.28
N ALA A 152 -3.34 6.87 10.50
CA ALA A 152 -3.60 5.57 11.12
C ALA A 152 -3.96 4.49 10.09
N LEU A 153 -3.94 3.24 10.53
CA LEU A 153 -4.24 2.08 9.69
C LEU A 153 -5.73 1.99 9.39
N GLY A 154 -6.05 1.70 8.14
CA GLY A 154 -7.38 1.36 7.66
C GLY A 154 -7.32 0.20 6.67
N VAL A 155 -8.50 -0.31 6.32
CA VAL A 155 -8.70 -1.41 5.39
C VAL A 155 -9.18 -0.87 4.06
N ILE A 156 -8.50 -1.26 2.98
CA ILE A 156 -9.00 -1.10 1.62
C ILE A 156 -9.46 -2.45 1.10
N ARG A 157 -10.60 -2.44 0.41
CA ARG A 157 -11.12 -3.57 -0.36
C ARG A 157 -11.05 -3.25 -1.85
N ILE A 158 -10.22 -3.98 -2.60
CA ILE A 158 -10.11 -3.90 -4.07
C ILE A 158 -11.05 -4.93 -4.69
N LEU A 159 -11.91 -4.45 -5.59
CA LEU A 159 -13.07 -5.18 -6.11
C LEU A 159 -12.81 -5.88 -7.45
N ASN A 160 -11.93 -5.34 -8.29
CA ASN A 160 -11.64 -5.85 -9.63
C ASN A 160 -10.28 -5.34 -10.13
#